data_AF-A0A427Y644-F1
#
_entry.id   AF-A0A427Y644-F1
#
_cell.length_a   1.000
_cell.length_b   1.000
_cell.length_c   1.000
_cell.angle_alpha   90.00
_cell.angle_beta   90.00
_cell.angle_gamma   90.00
#
_symmetry.space_group_name_H-M   'P 1'
#
loop_
_entity.id
_entity.type
_entity.pdbx_description
1 polymer ?
#
loop_
_entity_poly.entity_id
_entity_poly.type
_entity_poly.pdbx_seq_one_letter_code
_entity_poly.pdbx_strand_id
1 'polypeptide(L)'
;MAAVSFTYTVAPPAGTPEATFNGSPVPTSSTITAPVAPAAAASDSRSPTDAFYAAAAPALRAAQLDLMDALSSWKDSVGDREKAIENVKVEKGKGKAARMMMATKAADAEESDDEDEDEDGDGSEE
;
A
#
# COMPACT_ATOMS: atom_id res chain seq x y z
N MET A 1 18.46 20.63 26.57
CA MET A 1 19.47 19.94 25.73
C MET A 1 19.00 20.01 24.29
N ALA A 2 19.90 20.24 23.34
CA ALA A 2 19.53 20.24 21.92
C ALA A 2 19.29 18.80 21.44
N ALA A 3 18.42 18.62 20.44
CA ALA A 3 18.12 17.33 19.84
C ALA A 3 17.90 17.51 18.34
N VAL A 4 18.16 16.45 17.58
CA VAL A 4 17.85 16.36 16.15
C VAL A 4 16.69 15.39 15.99
N SER A 5 15.69 15.78 15.20
CA SER A 5 14.54 14.94 14.90
C SER A 5 14.40 14.75 13.40
N PHE A 6 14.16 13.51 12.99
CA PHE A 6 13.79 13.15 11.63
C PHE A 6 12.38 12.57 11.65
N THR A 7 11.52 13.08 10.78
CA THR A 7 10.15 12.61 10.64
C THR A 7 9.93 12.18 9.21
N TYR A 8 9.22 11.08 9.02
CA TYR A 8 8.71 10.68 7.72
C TYR A 8 7.22 10.40 7.79
N THR A 9 6.57 10.51 6.64
CA THR A 9 5.18 10.13 6.43
C THR A 9 5.08 9.32 5.15
N VAL A 10 4.39 8.19 5.23
CA VAL A 10 4.01 7.32 4.12
C VAL A 10 2.53 7.56 3.83
N ALA A 11 2.22 7.87 2.59
CA ALA A 11 0.85 8.04 2.10
C ALA A 11 0.58 6.97 1.03
N PRO A 12 0.00 5.82 1.39
CA PRO A 12 -0.38 4.81 0.42
C PRO A 12 -1.45 5.35 -0.53
N PRO A 13 -1.52 4.87 -1.80
CA PRO A 13 -2.61 5.19 -2.69
C PRO A 13 -3.98 4.86 -2.08
N ALA A 14 -5.00 5.63 -2.47
CA ALA A 14 -6.37 5.40 -2.00
C ALA A 14 -6.83 3.97 -2.28
N GLY A 15 -7.50 3.36 -1.30
CA GLY A 15 -7.98 1.98 -1.40
C GLY A 15 -6.91 0.91 -1.16
N THR A 16 -5.67 1.27 -0.83
CA THR A 16 -4.68 0.31 -0.33
C THR A 16 -5.09 -0.15 1.08
N PRO A 17 -5.21 -1.46 1.34
CA PRO A 17 -5.54 -1.94 2.68
C PRO A 17 -4.43 -1.56 3.67
N GLU A 18 -4.80 -1.33 4.93
CA GLU A 18 -3.83 -1.03 5.98
C GLU A 18 -2.81 -2.16 6.09
N ALA A 19 -1.52 -1.83 5.95
CA ALA A 19 -0.47 -2.82 6.09
C ALA A 19 -0.39 -3.28 7.54
N THR A 20 -0.21 -4.58 7.76
CA THR A 20 -0.05 -5.15 9.10
C THR A 20 1.23 -5.96 9.17
N PHE A 21 1.92 -5.88 10.31
CA PHE A 21 3.08 -6.69 10.64
C PHE A 21 2.81 -7.39 11.97
N ASN A 22 2.88 -8.73 11.99
CA ASN A 22 2.51 -9.55 13.15
C ASN A 22 1.13 -9.20 13.76
N GLY A 23 0.15 -8.86 12.92
CA GLY A 23 -1.21 -8.51 13.34
C GLY A 23 -1.38 -7.10 13.90
N SER A 24 -0.33 -6.28 13.88
CA SER A 24 -0.39 -4.86 14.27
C SER A 24 -0.30 -3.96 13.03
N PRO A 25 -1.02 -2.83 12.98
CA PRO A 25 -0.88 -1.86 11.90
C PRO A 25 0.54 -1.33 11.76
N VAL A 26 1.00 -1.21 10.52
CA VAL A 26 2.27 -0.55 10.20
C VAL A 26 2.05 0.96 10.24
N PRO A 27 2.82 1.72 11.04
CA PRO A 27 2.63 3.15 11.16
C PRO A 27 2.90 3.88 9.83
N THR A 28 2.04 4.85 9.51
CA THR A 28 2.18 5.73 8.34
C THR A 28 3.02 6.96 8.61
N SER A 29 3.37 7.24 9.87
CA SER A 29 4.36 8.26 10.20
C SER A 29 5.16 7.84 11.41
N SER A 30 6.41 8.27 11.46
CA SER A 30 7.32 8.00 12.56
C SER A 30 8.23 9.21 12.75
N THR A 31 8.67 9.40 13.98
CA THR A 31 9.64 10.43 14.35
C THR A 31 10.74 9.82 15.18
N ILE A 32 11.97 10.00 14.75
CA ILE A 32 13.16 9.57 15.46
C ILE A 32 13.88 10.80 15.97
N THR A 33 14.09 10.85 17.28
CA THR A 33 14.77 11.96 17.95
C THR A 33 16.03 11.45 18.63
N ALA A 34 17.16 12.11 18.37
CA ALA A 34 18.43 11.84 19.03
C ALA A 34 18.95 13.08 19.77
N PRO A 35 19.42 12.93 21.01
CA PRO A 35 20.00 14.04 21.76
C PRO A 35 21.35 14.44 21.16
N VAL A 36 21.60 15.76 21.07
CA VAL A 36 22.92 16.30 20.77
C VAL A 36 23.67 16.46 22.08
N ALA A 37 24.74 15.69 22.25
CA ALA A 37 25.61 15.83 23.42
C ALA A 37 26.19 17.25 23.44
N PRO A 38 26.16 17.96 24.59
CA PRO A 38 26.83 19.24 24.71
C PRO A 38 28.34 19.02 24.50
N ALA A 39 28.98 19.92 23.75
CA ALA A 39 30.44 19.99 23.73
C ALA A 39 30.89 20.36 25.16
N ALA A 40 31.25 19.37 25.97
CA ALA A 40 31.61 19.59 27.35
C ALA A 40 32.88 20.45 27.39
N ALA A 41 32.77 21.64 28.00
CA ALA A 41 33.91 22.52 28.21
C ALA A 41 35.02 21.75 28.95
N ALA A 42 36.19 21.66 28.32
CA ALA A 42 37.49 21.20 28.83
C ALA A 42 37.91 19.72 28.65
N SER A 43 37.12 18.80 28.08
CA SER A 43 37.61 17.41 27.85
C SER A 43 37.20 16.76 26.53
N ASP A 44 36.14 17.25 25.89
CA ASP A 44 35.75 16.84 24.54
C ASP A 44 36.25 17.90 23.55
N SER A 45 37.25 17.58 22.73
CA SER A 45 37.77 18.49 21.70
C SER A 45 36.85 18.63 20.49
N ARG A 46 35.62 18.11 20.57
CA ARG A 46 34.67 18.08 19.47
C ARG A 46 34.01 19.43 19.31
N SER A 47 34.00 19.93 18.08
CA SER A 47 33.26 21.14 17.75
C SER A 47 31.76 20.90 17.94
N PRO A 48 30.96 21.95 18.22
CA PRO A 48 29.50 21.83 18.28
C PRO A 48 28.90 21.21 17.00
N THR A 49 29.50 21.51 15.84
CA THR A 49 29.13 20.95 14.55
C THR A 49 29.37 19.44 14.48
N ASP A 50 30.50 18.97 15.02
CA ASP A 50 30.82 17.54 15.08
C ASP A 50 29.84 16.79 16.01
N ALA A 51 29.52 17.37 17.17
CA ALA A 51 28.50 16.82 18.07
C ALA A 51 27.11 16.73 17.42
N PHE A 52 26.75 17.73 16.60
CA PHE A 52 25.52 17.70 15.83
C PHE A 52 25.51 16.55 14.81
N TYR A 53 26.54 16.42 13.96
CA TYR A 53 26.56 15.36 12.94
C TYR A 53 26.72 13.97 13.54
N ALA A 54 27.43 13.84 14.67
CA ALA A 54 27.52 12.59 15.43
C ALA A 54 26.16 12.11 15.94
N ALA A 55 25.24 13.02 16.27
CA ALA A 55 23.86 12.68 16.63
C ALA A 55 22.96 12.51 15.39
N ALA A 56 23.10 13.39 14.40
CA ALA A 56 22.23 13.43 13.22
C ALA A 56 22.42 12.23 12.29
N ALA A 57 23.66 11.80 12.03
CA ALA A 57 23.95 10.70 11.11
C ALA A 57 23.31 9.35 11.54
N PRO A 58 23.48 8.87 12.78
CA PRO A 58 22.83 7.64 13.22
C PRO A 58 21.31 7.80 13.31
N ALA A 59 20.80 8.98 13.70
CA ALA A 59 19.36 9.23 13.75
C ALA A 59 18.71 9.21 12.36
N LEU A 60 19.36 9.80 11.36
CA LEU A 60 18.92 9.73 9.97
C LEU A 60 18.94 8.29 9.44
N ARG A 61 20.02 7.55 9.73
CA ARG A 61 20.11 6.13 9.32
C ARG A 61 19.02 5.29 9.98
N ALA A 62 18.72 5.53 11.26
CA ALA A 62 17.61 4.87 11.94
C ALA A 62 16.28 5.19 11.27
N ALA A 63 16.05 6.45 10.88
CA ALA A 63 14.81 6.87 10.22
C ALA A 63 14.67 6.24 8.83
N GLN A 64 15.78 6.09 8.11
CA GLN A 64 15.83 5.37 6.84
C GLN A 64 15.49 3.89 6.99
N LEU A 65 16.05 3.21 7.99
CA LEU A 65 15.76 1.79 8.25
C LEU A 65 14.28 1.59 8.62
N ASP A 66 13.77 2.42 9.53
CA ASP A 66 12.36 2.40 9.95
C ASP A 66 11.41 2.61 8.75
N LEU A 67 11.73 3.57 7.88
CA LEU A 67 10.99 3.79 6.64
C LEU A 67 11.06 2.58 5.68
N MET A 68 12.24 1.98 5.50
CA MET A 68 12.39 0.81 4.62
C MET A 68 11.61 -0.40 5.12
N ASP A 69 11.57 -0.62 6.43
CA ASP A 69 10.80 -1.69 7.06
C ASP A 69 9.29 -1.45 6.89
N ALA A 70 8.85 -0.20 7.07
CA ALA A 70 7.47 0.21 6.81
C ALA A 70 7.10 -0.03 5.34
N LEU A 71 7.91 0.44 4.38
CA LEU A 71 7.66 0.26 2.95
C LEU A 71 7.66 -1.20 2.53
N SER A 72 8.51 -2.04 3.12
CA SER A 72 8.53 -3.48 2.85
C SER A 72 7.23 -4.13 3.31
N SER A 73 6.74 -3.77 4.51
CA SER A 73 5.47 -4.27 5.02
C SER A 73 4.28 -3.81 4.17
N TRP A 74 4.32 -2.57 3.66
CA TRP A 74 3.33 -2.07 2.70
C TRP A 74 3.36 -2.82 1.37
N LYS A 75 4.55 -3.08 0.84
CA LYS A 75 4.74 -3.87 -0.39
C LYS A 75 4.16 -5.28 -0.24
N ASP A 76 4.47 -5.95 0.86
CA ASP A 76 3.99 -7.32 1.10
C ASP A 76 2.46 -7.34 1.26
N SER A 77 1.88 -6.36 1.96
CA SER A 77 0.43 -6.22 2.13
C SER A 77 -0.30 -5.99 0.79
N VAL A 78 0.30 -5.23 -0.13
CA VAL A 78 -0.22 -5.08 -1.50
C VAL A 78 -0.14 -6.40 -2.27
N GLY A 79 1.01 -7.09 -2.20
CA GLY A 79 1.20 -8.39 -2.86
C GLY A 79 0.24 -9.47 -2.35
N ASP A 80 0.02 -9.54 -1.04
CA ASP A 80 -0.93 -10.48 -0.43
C ASP A 80 -2.37 -10.22 -0.89
N ARG A 81 -2.75 -8.95 -1.07
CA ARG A 81 -4.04 -8.60 -1.67
C ARG A 81 -4.14 -9.07 -3.12
N GLU A 82 -3.12 -8.78 -3.94
CA GLU A 82 -3.12 -9.22 -5.35
C GLU A 82 -3.25 -10.75 -5.45
N LYS A 83 -2.56 -11.47 -4.56
CA LYS A 83 -2.67 -12.92 -4.43
C LYS A 83 -4.05 -13.38 -3.95
N ALA A 84 -4.69 -12.65 -3.02
CA ALA A 84 -6.04 -12.97 -2.57
C ALA A 84 -7.06 -12.79 -3.70
N ILE A 85 -6.89 -11.81 -4.57
CA ILE A 85 -7.70 -11.60 -5.76
C ILE A 85 -7.50 -12.75 -6.76
N GLU A 86 -6.26 -13.21 -6.98
CA GLU A 86 -5.99 -14.36 -7.84
C GLU A 86 -6.58 -15.68 -7.27
N ASN A 87 -6.55 -15.84 -5.94
CA ASN A 87 -7.05 -17.01 -5.23
C ASN A 87 -8.58 -17.04 -5.05
N VAL A 88 -9.32 -16.10 -5.64
CA VAL A 88 -10.79 -16.21 -5.73
C VAL A 88 -11.13 -17.43 -6.59
N LYS A 89 -11.31 -18.56 -5.89
CA LYS A 89 -11.92 -19.83 -6.24
C LYS A 89 -12.07 -20.05 -7.76
N VAL A 90 -10.99 -20.53 -8.38
CA VAL A 90 -11.15 -21.27 -9.64
C VAL A 90 -11.94 -22.52 -9.27
N GLU A 91 -13.23 -22.58 -9.62
CA GLU A 91 -13.95 -23.85 -9.62
C GLU A 91 -13.07 -24.86 -10.35
N LYS A 92 -12.73 -25.96 -9.65
CA LYS A 92 -12.00 -27.08 -10.25
C LYS A 92 -12.68 -27.45 -11.58
N GLY A 93 -12.04 -27.12 -12.70
CA GLY A 93 -12.52 -27.49 -14.04
C GLY A 93 -12.66 -26.36 -15.06
N LYS A 94 -12.68 -25.07 -14.67
CA LYS A 94 -12.75 -23.96 -15.64
C LYS A 94 -11.38 -23.28 -15.80
N GLY A 95 -10.61 -23.76 -16.76
CA GLY A 95 -9.29 -23.21 -17.11
C GLY A 95 -9.36 -21.77 -17.63
N LYS A 96 -8.20 -21.15 -17.83
CA LYS A 96 -8.00 -19.76 -18.27
C LYS A 96 -8.86 -19.34 -19.48
N ALA A 97 -9.14 -20.28 -20.39
CA ALA A 97 -10.01 -20.06 -21.57
C ALA A 97 -11.48 -19.79 -21.21
N ALA A 98 -12.03 -20.45 -20.19
CA ALA A 98 -13.41 -20.25 -19.76
C ALA A 98 -13.64 -18.85 -19.17
N ARG A 99 -12.60 -18.24 -18.57
CA ARG A 99 -12.67 -16.86 -18.07
C ARG A 99 -12.68 -15.83 -19.19
N MET A 100 -11.90 -16.05 -20.26
CA MET A 100 -11.94 -15.15 -21.42
C MET A 100 -13.31 -15.21 -22.11
N MET A 101 -13.91 -16.39 -22.27
CA MET A 101 -15.25 -16.52 -22.85
C MET A 101 -16.35 -15.87 -22.02
N MET A 102 -16.28 -15.90 -20.69
CA MET A 102 -17.28 -15.21 -19.86
C MET A 102 -17.09 -13.70 -19.82
N ALA A 103 -15.84 -13.21 -19.87
CA ALA A 103 -15.58 -11.78 -19.97
C ALA A 103 -16.06 -11.22 -21.32
N THR A 104 -15.88 -11.95 -22.42
CA THR A 104 -16.44 -11.55 -23.72
C THR A 104 -17.95 -11.66 -23.76
N LYS A 105 -18.54 -12.69 -23.15
CA LYS A 105 -20.00 -12.86 -23.12
C LYS A 105 -20.71 -11.83 -22.24
N ALA A 106 -20.05 -11.34 -21.18
CA ALA A 106 -20.57 -10.24 -20.37
C ALA A 106 -20.49 -8.90 -21.12
N ALA A 107 -19.43 -8.67 -21.90
CA ALA A 107 -19.32 -7.50 -22.76
C ALA A 107 -20.33 -7.52 -23.92
N ASP A 108 -20.63 -8.70 -24.48
CA ASP A 108 -21.60 -8.90 -25.57
C ASP A 108 -23.06 -8.85 -25.07
N ALA A 109 -23.30 -9.13 -23.79
CA ALA A 109 -24.62 -9.03 -23.16
C ALA A 109 -24.97 -7.60 -22.72
N GLU A 110 -23.98 -6.75 -22.44
CA GLU A 110 -24.20 -5.31 -22.20
C GLU A 110 -24.44 -4.52 -23.49
N GLU A 111 -24.13 -5.09 -24.66
CA GLU A 111 -24.36 -4.47 -25.98
C GLU A 111 -25.69 -4.93 -26.63
N SER A 112 -26.41 -5.89 -26.02
CA SER A 112 -27.61 -6.53 -26.59
C SER A 112 -28.90 -6.34 -25.77
N ASP A 113 -28.95 -5.37 -24.86
CA ASP A 113 -30.12 -5.08 -24.02
C ASP A 113 -30.82 -3.77 -24.40
N ASP A 114 -30.94 -3.49 -25.72
CA ASP A 114 -31.60 -2.26 -26.20
C ASP A 114 -32.50 -2.43 -27.45
N GLU A 115 -32.82 -3.64 -27.91
CA GLU A 115 -33.82 -3.82 -28.98
C GLU A 115 -34.64 -5.09 -28.73
N ASP A 116 -35.91 -4.92 -28.32
CA ASP A 116 -37.10 -5.61 -28.85
C ASP A 116 -38.31 -5.46 -27.88
N GLU A 117 -38.85 -4.24 -27.76
CA GLU A 117 -40.29 -4.05 -27.53
C GLU A 117 -40.94 -3.95 -28.91
N ASP A 118 -41.65 -4.99 -29.35
CA ASP A 118 -42.84 -4.82 -30.20
C ASP A 118 -43.76 -6.04 -30.09
N GLU A 119 -45.02 -5.74 -29.81
CA GLU A 119 -46.13 -6.62 -29.46
C GLU A 119 -46.62 -7.50 -30.63
N ASP A 120 -46.59 -8.83 -30.47
CA ASP A 120 -47.38 -9.74 -31.31
C ASP A 120 -48.82 -9.83 -30.78
N GLY A 121 -49.69 -8.97 -31.31
CA GLY A 121 -51.15 -9.03 -31.18
C GLY A 121 -51.78 -9.93 -32.24
N ASP A 122 -51.91 -11.21 -31.88
CA ASP A 122 -52.59 -12.32 -32.57
C ASP A 122 -53.94 -11.96 -33.20
N GLY A 123 -54.13 -12.39 -34.45
CA GLY A 123 -55.38 -12.25 -35.19
C GLY A 123 -56.10 -13.59 -35.32
N SER A 124 -57.41 -13.61 -35.06
CA SER A 124 -58.30 -14.69 -35.49
C SER A 124 -59.74 -14.22 -35.75
N GLU A 125 -60.14 -14.45 -37.00
CA GLU A 125 -61.45 -14.65 -37.66
C GLU A 125 -62.75 -14.69 -36.82
N GLU A 126 -63.78 -13.93 -37.25
CA GLU A 126 -65.02 -14.42 -37.91
C GLU A 126 -65.86 -13.27 -38.50
#